data_AF-A0A942PCJ4-F1
#
_entry.id   AF-A0A942PCJ4-F1
#
_cell.length_a   1.000
_cell.length_b   1.000
_cell.length_c   1.000
_cell.angle_alpha   90.00
_cell.angle_beta   90.00
_cell.angle_gamma   90.00
#
_symmetry.space_group_name_H-M   'P 1'
#
loop_
_entity.id
_entity.type
_entity.pdbx_description
1 polymer ?
#
loop_
_entity_poly.entity_id
_entity_poly.type
_entity_poly.pdbx_seq_one_letter_code
_entity_poly.pdbx_strand_id
1 'polypeptide(L)' 'DNVFVERLWLSVKYEEVYLHAYDSVSAAKNGLGKYFARYNQHRPHSSLDDKTPDEFYFDNLPELQKAA' A
#
# COMPACT_ATOMS: atom_id res chain seq x y z
N ASP A 1 -1.16 -8.06 -17.05
CA ASP A 1 -2.05 -8.55 -15.99
C ASP A 1 -2.10 -7.50 -14.88
N ASN A 2 -3.29 -7.09 -14.44
CA ASN A 2 -3.54 -5.97 -13.50
C ASN A 2 -4.05 -6.45 -12.13
N VAL A 3 -4.09 -7.77 -11.91
CA VAL A 3 -4.65 -8.42 -10.71
C VAL A 3 -4.13 -7.81 -9.39
N PHE A 4 -2.85 -7.46 -9.29
CA PHE A 4 -2.28 -6.88 -8.07
C PHE A 4 -2.85 -5.50 -7.75
N VAL A 5 -2.98 -4.65 -8.77
CA VAL A 5 -3.53 -3.30 -8.64
C VAL A 5 -5.02 -3.37 -8.32
N GLU A 6 -5.75 -4.30 -8.94
CA GLU A 6 -7.16 -4.54 -8.63
C GLU A 6 -7.39 -5.00 -7.19
N ARG A 7 -6.57 -5.93 -6.69
CA ARG A 7 -6.63 -6.39 -5.29
C ARG A 7 -6.32 -5.27 -4.30
N LEU A 8 -5.33 -4.43 -4.62
CA LEU A 8 -5.02 -3.24 -3.83
C LEU A 8 -6.24 -2.31 -3.76
N TRP A 9 -6.82 -1.96 -4.91
CA TRP A 9 -7.97 -1.06 -4.97
C TRP A 9 -9.22 -1.63 -4.31
N LEU A 10 -9.43 -2.94 -4.35
CA LEU A 10 -10.50 -3.58 -3.60
C LEU A 10 -10.32 -3.35 -2.10
N SER A 11 -9.11 -3.60 -1.57
CA SER A 11 -8.79 -3.40 -0.16
C SER A 11 -8.99 -1.93 0.26
N VAL A 12 -8.43 -0.99 -0.50
CA VAL A 12 -8.56 0.46 -0.24
C VAL A 12 -10.02 0.89 -0.19
N LYS A 13 -10.85 0.41 -1.13
CA LYS A 13 -12.27 0.78 -1.18
C LYS A 13 -13.02 0.32 0.06
N TYR A 14 -12.89 -0.96 0.42
CA TYR A 14 -13.68 -1.55 1.49
C TYR A 14 -13.16 -1.22 2.89
N GLU A 15 -11.84 -1.08 3.05
CA GLU A 15 -11.23 -0.89 4.36
C GLU A 15 -11.03 0.59 4.74
N GLU A 16 -11.18 1.53 3.80
CA GLU A 16 -10.98 2.96 4.05
C GLU A 16 -12.08 3.82 3.42
N VAL A 17 -12.24 3.78 2.09
CA VAL A 17 -13.07 4.76 1.37
C VAL A 17 -14.55 4.61 1.68
N TYR A 18 -15.09 3.39 1.70
CA TYR A 18 -16.51 3.15 1.99
C TYR A 18 -16.87 3.30 3.46
N LEU A 19 -15.87 3.30 4.36
CA LEU A 19 -16.07 3.47 5.80
C LEU A 19 -16.03 4.94 6.22
N HIS A 20 -15.58 5.85 5.33
CA HIS A 20 -15.29 7.23 5.68
C HIS A 20 -16.02 8.21 4.77
N ALA A 21 -16.83 9.08 5.39
CA ALA A 21 -17.45 10.21 4.73
C ALA A 21 -16.51 11.42 4.80
N TYR A 22 -15.53 11.49 3.89
CA TYR A 22 -14.57 12.59 3.87
C TYR A 22 -15.23 13.92 3.49
N ASP A 23 -15.04 14.95 4.33
CA ASP A 23 -15.57 16.30 4.08
C ASP A 23 -14.87 17.05 2.95
N SER A 24 -13.65 16.63 2.58
CA SER A 24 -12.87 17.25 1.52
C SER A 24 -11.85 16.30 0.91
N VAL A 25 -11.35 16.66 -0.27
CA VAL A 25 -10.23 15.95 -0.92
C VAL A 25 -8.98 15.97 -0.03
N SER A 26 -8.73 17.04 0.72
CA SER A 26 -7.59 17.12 1.64
C SER A 26 -7.72 16.10 2.77
N ALA A 27 -8.92 15.99 3.35
CA ALA A 27 -9.22 14.97 4.36
C ALA A 27 -9.05 13.55 3.79
N ALA A 28 -9.56 13.30 2.58
CA ALA A 28 -9.39 12.01 1.91
C ALA A 28 -7.92 11.67 1.65
N LYS A 29 -7.10 12.63 1.20
CA LYS A 29 -5.65 12.42 1.00
C LYS A 29 -4.95 12.06 2.31
N ASN A 30 -5.31 12.70 3.42
CA ASN A 30 -4.73 12.41 4.73
C ASN A 30 -5.12 11.00 5.21
N GLY A 31 -6.41 10.64 5.13
CA GLY A 31 -6.90 9.31 5.49
C GLY A 31 -6.25 8.21 4.64
N LEU A 32 -6.28 8.35 3.31
CA LEU A 32 -5.60 7.44 2.40
C LEU A 32 -4.10 7.34 2.68
N GLY A 33 -3.43 8.46 2.98
CA GLY A 33 -2.02 8.45 3.35
C GLY A 33 -1.73 7.59 4.58
N LYS A 34 -2.57 7.70 5.62
CA LYS A 34 -2.47 6.84 6.82
C LYS A 34 -2.78 5.39 6.50
N TYR A 35 -3.80 5.13 5.69
CA TYR A 35 -4.15 3.78 5.24
C TYR A 35 -2.97 3.11 4.53
N PHE A 36 -2.37 3.79 3.54
CA PHE A 36 -1.25 3.24 2.78
C PHE A 36 0.01 3.06 3.64
N ALA A 37 0.29 3.97 4.57
CA ALA A 37 1.40 3.78 5.52
C ALA A 37 1.20 2.50 6.35
N ARG A 38 -0.01 2.28 6.90
CA ARG A 38 -0.33 1.05 7.63
C ARG A 38 -0.26 -0.19 6.74
N TYR A 39 -0.86 -0.12 5.55
CA TYR A 39 -0.88 -1.24 4.59
C TYR A 39 0.54 -1.67 4.21
N ASN A 40 1.42 -0.72 3.95
CA ASN A 40 2.78 -0.99 3.51
C ASN A 40 3.72 -1.45 4.64
N GLN A 41 3.51 -0.96 5.88
CA GLN A 41 4.46 -1.16 6.98
C GLN A 41 4.04 -2.22 8.02
N HIS A 42 2.74 -2.55 8.10
CA HIS A 42 2.23 -3.36 9.21
C HIS A 42 1.40 -4.56 8.77
N ARG A 43 0.99 -4.65 7.50
CA ARG A 43 0.16 -5.75 7.02
C ARG A 43 1.02 -6.81 6.33
N PRO A 44 1.25 -7.98 6.95
CA PRO A 44 1.88 -9.10 6.26
C PRO A 44 0.94 -9.64 5.17
N HIS A 45 1.50 -10.01 4.03
CA HIS A 45 0.76 -10.62 2.93
C HIS A 45 1.28 -12.03 2.67
N SER A 46 0.38 -13.02 2.68
CA SER A 46 0.74 -14.42 2.41
C SER A 46 1.32 -14.64 1.01
N SER A 47 0.98 -13.78 0.04
CA SER A 47 1.60 -13.79 -1.29
C SER A 47 3.03 -13.24 -1.33
N LEU A 48 3.50 -12.64 -0.22
CA LEU A 48 4.84 -12.08 -0.04
C LEU A 48 5.59 -12.83 1.08
N ASP A 49 5.30 -14.12 1.28
CA ASP A 49 5.89 -14.94 2.36
C ASP A 49 5.70 -14.32 3.76
N ASP A 50 4.49 -13.80 4.01
CA ASP A 50 4.09 -13.10 5.24
C ASP A 50 4.94 -11.86 5.56
N LYS A 51 5.64 -11.30 4.56
CA LYS A 51 6.26 -9.97 4.64
C LYS A 51 5.25 -8.86 4.37
N THR A 52 5.56 -7.69 4.88
CA THR A 52 4.89 -6.45 4.52
C THR A 52 5.34 -5.97 3.13
N PRO A 53 4.54 -5.14 2.43
CA PRO A 53 4.92 -4.62 1.13
C PRO A 53 6.24 -3.84 1.15
N ASP A 54 6.51 -3.07 2.21
CA ASP A 54 7.77 -2.34 2.35
C ASP A 54 8.95 -3.31 2.51
N GLU A 55 8.86 -4.29 3.40
CA GLU A 55 9.92 -5.31 3.57
C GLU A 55 10.23 -6.02 2.25
N PHE A 56 9.19 -6.48 1.55
CA PHE A 56 9.36 -7.13 0.25
C PHE A 56 10.02 -6.20 -0.77
N TYR A 57 9.60 -4.93 -0.84
CA TYR A 57 10.14 -3.97 -1.79
C TYR A 57 11.61 -3.65 -1.51
N PHE A 58 11.97 -3.37 -0.26
CA PHE A 58 13.35 -3.01 0.11
C PHE A 58 14.31 -4.21 0.04
N ASP A 59 13.85 -5.43 0.35
CA ASP A 59 14.65 -6.64 0.20
C ASP A 59 14.95 -6.98 -1.27
N ASN A 60 14.04 -6.61 -2.18
CA ASN A 60 14.16 -6.87 -3.62
C ASN A 60 14.56 -5.62 -4.42
N LEU A 61 14.95 -4.54 -3.73
CA LEU A 61 15.41 -3.33 -4.41
C LEU A 61 16.66 -3.71 -5.21
N PRO A 62 16.68 -3.51 -6.54
CA PRO A 62 17.91 -3.68 -7.29
C PRO A 62 18.96 -2.76 -6.68
N GLU A 63 20.19 -3.25 -6.48
CA GLU A 63 21.32 -2.37 -6.22
C GLU A 63 21.28 -1.27 -7.28
N LEU A 64 20.94 -0.04 -6.88
CA LEU A 64 21.09 1.13 -7.73
C LEU A 64 22.54 1.07 -8.18
N GLN A 65 22.77 0.77 -9.46
CA GLN A 65 24.10 0.81 -10.04
C GLN A 65 24.69 2.16 -9.65
N LYS A 66 25.63 2.14 -8.69
CA LYS A 66 26.36 3.34 -8.33
C LYS A 66 27.02 3.80 -9.62
N ALA A 67 26.53 4.90 -10.18
CA ALA A 67 27.19 5.54 -11.30
C ALA A 67 28.63 5.82 -10.84
N ALA A 68 29.57 5.14 -11.49
CA ALA A 68 31.01 5.29 -11.28
C ALA A 68 31.49 6.64 -11.84
#